data_AF-A0A497M181-F1
#
_entry.id   AF-A0A497M181-F1
#
_cell.length_a   1.000
_cell.length_b   1.000
_cell.length_c   1.000
_cell.angle_alpha   90.00
_cell.angle_beta   90.00
_cell.angle_gamma   90.00
#
_symmetry.space_group_name_H-M   'P 1'
#
loop_
_entity.id
_entity.type
_entity.pdbx_description
1 polymer ?
#
loop_
_entity_poly.entity_id
_entity_poly.type
_entity_poly.pdbx_seq_one_letter_code
_entity_poly.pdbx_strand_id
1 'polypeptide(L)'
;IADINKNMRIARFVEKPLPKEAPSNLANTGLYMVSPEIRKIFKEKGVKEIIKERHRLDFGYDFIPYLIKTGRPVYGYTLKGSWYDVGTPERYLEAVRDMLNGRFSSLTDFGGRIDEETRVWVQGESVESMKRRKEIIRKIKQGKIEVKGSVLIGRHCKIGNNVRIANSCIDNYTKISNGVTIVNSAIMDRVIIKEKAEVKESIIGRHVTILSTPKKPTKIDSVSVIADDVTIAEGCRLKATKIYPHQYVRGEFINQTLMPS
;
A
#
# COMPACT_ATOMS: atom_id res chain seq x y z
N ILE A 1 -6.21 1.66 -22.39
CA ILE A 1 -6.71 2.90 -23.02
C ILE A 1 -7.85 2.55 -23.95
N ALA A 2 -9.01 3.17 -23.74
CA ALA A 2 -10.24 2.88 -24.48
C ALA A 2 -10.66 4.06 -25.36
N ASP A 3 -10.96 3.81 -26.62
CA ASP A 3 -11.69 4.74 -27.48
C ASP A 3 -13.19 4.44 -27.36
N ILE A 4 -13.95 5.42 -26.86
CA ILE A 4 -15.36 5.28 -26.53
C ILE A 4 -16.16 6.22 -27.42
N ASN A 5 -17.15 5.67 -28.12
CA ASN A 5 -18.03 6.47 -28.97
C ASN A 5 -19.17 7.14 -28.17
N LYS A 6 -19.98 7.96 -28.87
CA LYS A 6 -21.12 8.70 -28.29
C LYS A 6 -22.18 7.84 -27.57
N ASN A 7 -22.24 6.54 -27.85
CA ASN A 7 -23.17 5.59 -27.20
C ASN A 7 -22.50 4.82 -26.06
N MET A 8 -21.36 5.30 -25.57
CA MET A 8 -20.54 4.67 -24.54
C MET A 8 -19.94 3.31 -24.95
N ARG A 9 -20.03 2.92 -26.23
CA ARG A 9 -19.43 1.66 -26.73
C ARG A 9 -17.94 1.85 -26.96
N ILE A 10 -17.16 0.88 -26.51
CA ILE A 10 -15.72 0.83 -26.75
C ILE A 10 -15.49 0.36 -28.20
N ALA A 11 -14.99 1.25 -29.05
CA ALA A 11 -14.66 0.94 -30.44
C ALA A 11 -13.29 0.27 -30.56
N ARG A 12 -12.34 0.72 -29.74
CA ARG A 12 -10.97 0.20 -29.70
C ARG A 12 -10.46 0.18 -28.27
N PHE A 13 -9.75 -0.88 -27.91
CA PHE A 13 -9.12 -1.01 -26.61
C PHE A 13 -7.68 -1.48 -26.77
N VAL A 14 -6.74 -0.77 -26.15
CA VAL A 14 -5.32 -1.14 -26.11
C VAL A 14 -4.83 -1.01 -24.69
N GLU A 15 -4.40 -2.10 -24.07
CA GLU A 15 -3.84 -2.10 -22.71
C GLU A 15 -2.41 -1.54 -22.74
N LYS A 16 -2.12 -0.58 -21.85
CA LYS A 16 -0.80 0.05 -21.66
C LYS A 16 -0.02 0.37 -22.97
N PRO A 17 -0.61 1.13 -23.93
CA PRO A 17 0.08 1.54 -25.14
C PRO A 17 1.17 2.56 -24.83
N LEU A 18 2.11 2.73 -25.76
CA LEU A 18 2.97 3.91 -25.77
C LEU A 18 2.10 5.18 -25.90
N PRO A 19 2.48 6.32 -25.28
CA PRO A 19 1.66 7.53 -25.32
C PRO A 19 1.26 7.97 -26.73
N LYS A 20 2.17 7.81 -27.71
CA LYS A 20 1.93 8.14 -29.13
C LYS A 20 0.94 7.20 -29.85
N GLU A 21 0.69 6.02 -29.29
CA GLU A 21 -0.18 4.97 -29.85
C GLU A 21 -1.51 4.88 -29.07
N ALA A 22 -1.66 5.69 -28.02
CA ALA A 22 -2.84 5.70 -27.19
C ALA A 22 -4.05 6.21 -28.02
N PRO A 23 -5.12 5.41 -28.17
CA PRO A 23 -6.26 5.81 -28.98
C PRO A 23 -7.10 6.92 -28.32
N SER A 24 -6.87 7.22 -27.03
CA SER A 24 -7.50 8.31 -26.27
C SER A 24 -6.70 8.59 -24.99
N ASN A 25 -7.21 9.47 -24.12
CA ASN A 25 -6.72 9.69 -22.76
C ASN A 25 -7.47 8.88 -21.68
N LEU A 26 -8.32 7.93 -22.06
CA LEU A 26 -9.16 7.16 -21.13
C LEU A 26 -8.47 5.87 -20.70
N ALA A 27 -7.90 5.86 -19.49
CA ALA A 27 -7.20 4.71 -18.94
C ALA A 27 -8.16 3.64 -18.41
N ASN A 28 -7.72 2.38 -18.51
CA ASN A 28 -8.40 1.26 -17.89
C ASN A 28 -8.14 1.29 -16.39
N THR A 29 -9.20 1.36 -15.58
CA THR A 29 -9.10 1.40 -14.12
C THR A 29 -9.12 0.01 -13.47
N GLY A 30 -9.36 -1.05 -14.26
CA GLY A 30 -9.45 -2.42 -13.78
C GLY A 30 -10.78 -2.77 -13.09
N LEU A 31 -11.78 -1.88 -13.13
CA LEU A 31 -13.13 -2.16 -12.66
C LEU A 31 -14.00 -2.65 -13.83
N TYR A 32 -14.54 -3.86 -13.70
CA TYR A 32 -15.39 -4.47 -14.72
C TYR A 32 -16.73 -4.88 -14.12
N MET A 33 -17.82 -4.51 -14.80
CA MET A 33 -19.16 -5.00 -14.51
C MET A 33 -19.57 -5.94 -15.64
N VAL A 34 -19.86 -7.20 -15.31
CA VAL A 34 -20.10 -8.25 -16.29
C VAL A 34 -21.43 -8.96 -16.04
N SER A 35 -22.16 -9.26 -17.11
CA SER A 35 -23.37 -10.08 -17.06
C SER A 35 -23.02 -11.55 -16.77
N PRO A 36 -23.90 -12.33 -16.08
CA PRO A 36 -23.74 -13.77 -15.92
C PRO A 36 -23.50 -14.55 -17.23
N GLU A 37 -23.93 -14.00 -18.37
CA GLU A 37 -23.71 -14.56 -19.71
C GLU A 37 -22.23 -14.74 -20.05
N ILE A 38 -21.33 -13.99 -19.39
CA ILE A 38 -19.88 -14.11 -19.56
C ILE A 38 -19.37 -15.55 -19.34
N ARG A 39 -20.07 -16.35 -18.53
CA ARG A 39 -19.76 -17.78 -18.31
C ARG A 39 -19.85 -18.61 -19.59
N LYS A 40 -20.75 -18.26 -20.51
CA LYS A 40 -20.84 -18.90 -21.83
C LYS A 40 -19.65 -18.50 -22.70
N ILE A 41 -19.25 -17.24 -22.63
CA ILE A 41 -18.13 -16.68 -23.38
C ILE A 41 -16.80 -17.34 -22.97
N PHE A 42 -16.57 -17.55 -21.67
CA PHE A 42 -15.38 -18.28 -21.21
C PHE A 42 -15.27 -19.72 -21.75
N LYS A 43 -16.38 -20.31 -22.22
CA LYS A 43 -16.38 -21.66 -22.81
C LYS A 43 -16.14 -21.66 -24.32
N GLU A 44 -16.11 -20.48 -24.95
CA GLU A 44 -15.92 -20.34 -26.39
C GLU A 44 -14.53 -20.80 -26.83
N LYS A 45 -14.48 -21.38 -28.04
CA LYS A 45 -13.25 -21.94 -28.60
C LYS A 45 -12.13 -20.91 -28.64
N GLY A 46 -12.41 -19.68 -29.09
CA GLY A 46 -11.40 -18.61 -29.16
C GLY A 46 -10.82 -18.22 -27.80
N VAL A 47 -11.63 -18.16 -26.74
CA VAL A 47 -11.13 -17.89 -25.39
C VAL A 47 -10.30 -19.06 -24.86
N LYS A 48 -10.74 -20.30 -25.11
CA LYS A 48 -9.99 -21.51 -24.73
C LYS A 48 -8.65 -21.59 -25.46
N GLU A 49 -8.59 -21.19 -26.72
CA GLU A 49 -7.34 -21.12 -27.50
C GLU A 49 -6.38 -20.09 -26.92
N ILE A 50 -6.85 -18.88 -26.59
CA ILE A 50 -6.04 -17.87 -25.91
C ILE A 50 -5.46 -18.41 -24.60
N ILE A 51 -6.29 -19.05 -23.77
CA ILE A 51 -5.83 -19.66 -22.50
C ILE A 51 -4.78 -20.73 -22.77
N LYS A 52 -5.00 -21.58 -23.77
CA LYS A 52 -4.07 -22.67 -24.12
C LYS A 52 -2.73 -22.13 -24.64
N GLU A 53 -2.75 -21.11 -25.49
CA GLU A 53 -1.53 -20.55 -26.09
C GLU A 53 -0.76 -19.70 -25.08
N ARG A 54 -1.45 -18.82 -24.35
CA ARG A 54 -0.82 -17.85 -23.44
C ARG A 54 -0.63 -18.37 -22.03
N HIS A 55 -1.22 -19.52 -21.70
CA HIS A 55 -1.28 -20.07 -20.34
C HIS A 55 -1.89 -19.09 -19.32
N ARG A 56 -2.69 -18.13 -19.79
CA ARG A 56 -3.38 -17.10 -19.00
C ARG A 56 -4.52 -16.48 -19.81
N LEU A 57 -5.39 -15.73 -19.15
CA LEU A 57 -6.35 -14.84 -19.78
C LEU A 57 -6.37 -13.51 -19.02
N ASP A 58 -5.72 -12.50 -19.57
CA ASP A 58 -5.74 -11.14 -19.02
C ASP A 58 -6.93 -10.36 -19.57
N PHE A 59 -7.61 -9.62 -18.71
CA PHE A 59 -8.80 -8.88 -19.12
C PHE A 59 -8.49 -7.77 -20.14
N GLY A 60 -7.42 -7.00 -19.91
CA GLY A 60 -7.06 -5.88 -20.76
C GLY A 60 -6.35 -6.32 -22.04
N TYR A 61 -5.38 -7.23 -21.94
CA TYR A 61 -4.60 -7.65 -23.10
C TYR A 61 -5.34 -8.65 -24.01
N ASP A 62 -6.22 -9.48 -23.45
CA ASP A 62 -6.78 -10.62 -24.17
C ASP A 62 -8.31 -10.55 -24.27
N PHE A 63 -8.99 -10.50 -23.13
CA PHE A 63 -10.43 -10.75 -23.09
C PHE A 63 -11.27 -9.59 -23.65
N ILE A 64 -11.02 -8.35 -23.23
CA ILE A 64 -11.72 -7.18 -23.78
C ILE A 64 -11.47 -7.03 -25.29
N PRO A 65 -10.22 -7.11 -25.79
CA PRO A 65 -9.96 -7.15 -27.24
C PRO A 65 -10.71 -8.28 -27.96
N TYR A 66 -10.80 -9.48 -27.37
CA TYR A 66 -11.57 -10.59 -27.93
C TYR A 66 -13.07 -10.27 -28.03
N LEU A 67 -13.67 -9.70 -26.98
CA LEU A 67 -15.08 -9.30 -26.98
C LEU A 67 -15.36 -8.28 -28.09
N ILE A 68 -14.51 -7.26 -28.22
CA ILE A 68 -14.64 -6.22 -29.27
C ILE A 68 -14.51 -6.86 -30.66
N LYS A 69 -13.48 -7.69 -30.89
CA LYS A 69 -13.23 -8.35 -32.17
C LYS A 69 -14.37 -9.28 -32.59
N THR A 70 -15.03 -9.91 -31.63
CA THR A 70 -16.18 -10.81 -31.87
C THR A 70 -17.52 -10.06 -31.96
N GLY A 71 -17.50 -8.73 -32.00
CA GLY A 71 -18.69 -7.89 -32.16
C GLY A 71 -19.59 -7.82 -30.93
N ARG A 72 -19.09 -8.25 -29.76
CA ARG A 72 -19.87 -8.23 -28.52
C ARG A 72 -19.96 -6.81 -27.97
N PRO A 73 -21.08 -6.46 -27.33
CA PRO A 73 -21.25 -5.13 -26.77
C PRO A 73 -20.34 -4.95 -25.54
N VAL A 74 -19.34 -4.09 -25.69
CA VAL A 74 -18.47 -3.63 -24.60
C VAL A 74 -18.68 -2.13 -24.44
N TYR A 75 -18.96 -1.71 -23.21
CA TYR A 75 -19.21 -0.31 -22.88
C TYR A 75 -18.17 0.18 -21.87
N GLY A 76 -17.77 1.44 -21.99
CA GLY A 76 -16.88 2.08 -21.03
C GLY A 76 -17.64 3.16 -20.28
N TYR A 77 -17.48 3.20 -18.96
CA TYR A 77 -18.06 4.23 -18.10
C TYR A 77 -16.93 5.12 -17.55
N THR A 78 -16.94 6.40 -17.90
CA THR A 78 -15.91 7.35 -17.46
C THR A 78 -16.18 7.78 -16.02
N LEU A 79 -15.28 7.40 -15.11
CA LEU A 79 -15.33 7.84 -13.72
C LEU A 79 -14.82 9.28 -13.61
N LYS A 80 -15.49 10.09 -12.78
CA LYS A 80 -15.01 11.42 -12.37
C LYS A 80 -14.41 11.31 -10.98
N GLY A 81 -13.25 11.93 -10.77
CA GLY A 81 -12.53 11.92 -9.50
C GLY A 81 -11.10 11.41 -9.63
N SER A 82 -10.39 11.35 -8.52
CA SER A 82 -8.99 10.89 -8.48
C SER A 82 -8.92 9.37 -8.57
N TRP A 83 -8.12 8.88 -9.50
CA TRP A 83 -7.71 7.48 -9.57
C TRP A 83 -6.22 7.40 -9.28
N TYR A 84 -5.83 6.55 -8.33
CA TYR A 84 -4.45 6.41 -7.89
C TYR A 84 -3.91 5.04 -8.30
N ASP A 85 -2.86 5.03 -9.11
CA ASP A 85 -2.12 3.82 -9.46
C ASP A 85 -1.11 3.49 -8.35
N VAL A 86 -1.39 2.48 -7.53
CA VAL A 86 -0.47 2.01 -6.48
C VAL A 86 0.48 0.91 -6.97
N GLY A 87 0.77 0.85 -8.28
CA GLY A 87 1.55 -0.21 -8.91
C GLY A 87 3.05 -0.25 -8.57
N THR A 88 3.61 0.76 -7.90
CA THR A 88 5.00 0.75 -7.40
C THR A 88 5.06 1.14 -5.91
N PRO A 89 6.11 0.72 -5.18
CA PRO A 89 6.29 1.10 -3.78
C PRO A 89 6.29 2.62 -3.53
N GLU A 90 6.92 3.40 -4.43
CA GLU A 90 6.97 4.85 -4.36
C GLU A 90 5.57 5.45 -4.47
N ARG A 91 4.79 5.00 -5.47
CA ARG A 91 3.41 5.45 -5.67
C ARG A 91 2.49 5.00 -4.54
N TYR A 92 2.73 3.84 -3.94
CA TYR A 92 2.01 3.41 -2.76
C TYR A 92 2.26 4.34 -1.57
N LEU A 93 3.51 4.69 -1.27
CA LEU A 93 3.84 5.64 -0.19
C LEU A 93 3.28 7.05 -0.48
N GLU A 94 3.31 7.48 -1.73
CA GLU A 94 2.67 8.73 -2.17
C GLU A 94 1.16 8.69 -1.92
N ALA A 95 0.47 7.62 -2.34
CA ALA A 95 -0.96 7.45 -2.11
C ALA A 95 -1.31 7.45 -0.61
N VAL A 96 -0.50 6.79 0.24
CA VAL A 96 -0.68 6.83 1.70
C VAL A 96 -0.55 8.25 2.24
N ARG A 97 0.44 9.02 1.79
CA ARG A 97 0.62 10.42 2.19
C ARG A 97 -0.54 11.29 1.73
N ASP A 98 -0.98 11.13 0.48
CA ASP A 98 -2.08 11.87 -0.10
C ASP A 98 -3.39 11.58 0.64
N MET A 99 -3.61 10.32 1.02
CA MET A 99 -4.71 9.88 1.86
C MET A 99 -4.68 10.59 3.22
N LEU A 100 -3.56 10.53 3.93
CA LEU A 100 -3.43 11.18 5.24
C LEU A 100 -3.54 12.72 5.17
N ASN A 101 -3.21 13.32 4.02
CA ASN A 101 -3.36 14.75 3.78
C ASN A 101 -4.77 15.15 3.31
N GLY A 102 -5.71 14.21 3.21
CA GLY A 102 -7.09 14.49 2.82
C GLY A 102 -7.25 14.83 1.34
N ARG A 103 -6.35 14.38 0.47
CA ARG A 103 -6.47 14.52 -1.00
C ARG A 103 -7.48 13.55 -1.61
N PHE A 104 -8.09 12.71 -0.78
CA PHE A 104 -9.14 11.76 -1.15
C PHE A 104 -10.47 12.34 -0.67
N SER A 105 -11.30 12.80 -1.61
CA SER A 105 -12.57 13.46 -1.30
C SER A 105 -13.55 12.59 -0.51
N SER A 106 -13.44 11.26 -0.61
CA SER A 106 -14.27 10.29 0.09
C SER A 106 -13.66 9.78 1.41
N LEU A 107 -12.40 10.13 1.72
CA LEU A 107 -11.68 9.58 2.86
C LEU A 107 -10.82 10.65 3.52
N THR A 108 -11.46 11.49 4.34
CA THR A 108 -10.83 12.62 5.04
C THR A 108 -10.74 12.44 6.55
N ASP A 109 -11.46 11.47 7.10
CA ASP A 109 -11.38 11.10 8.51
C ASP A 109 -11.22 9.58 8.64
N PHE A 110 -10.30 9.18 9.52
CA PHE A 110 -10.01 7.78 9.83
C PHE A 110 -10.62 7.38 11.18
N GLY A 111 -11.38 8.28 11.81
CA GLY A 111 -11.91 8.09 13.14
C GLY A 111 -10.83 8.30 14.20
N GLY A 112 -11.25 8.82 15.33
CA GLY A 112 -10.34 8.94 16.47
C GLY A 112 -9.22 9.96 16.26
N ARG A 113 -9.51 11.06 15.56
CA ARG A 113 -8.68 12.25 15.53
C ARG A 113 -8.42 12.76 16.96
N ILE A 114 -7.22 13.28 17.22
CA ILE A 114 -6.86 13.74 18.58
C ILE A 114 -7.03 15.25 18.77
N ASP A 115 -7.10 15.99 17.67
CA ASP A 115 -7.23 17.45 17.60
C ASP A 115 -7.74 17.85 16.20
N GLU A 116 -8.67 18.80 16.11
CA GLU A 116 -9.32 19.23 14.85
C GLU A 116 -8.41 20.01 13.90
N GLU A 117 -7.35 20.63 14.42
CA GLU A 117 -6.37 21.39 13.64
C GLU A 117 -5.25 20.47 13.12
N THR A 118 -5.00 19.34 13.80
CA THR A 118 -3.94 18.40 13.42
C THR A 118 -4.45 17.26 12.56
N ARG A 119 -3.62 16.74 11.65
CA ARG A 119 -3.91 15.50 10.91
C ARG A 119 -3.36 14.29 11.65
N VAL A 120 -3.71 14.17 12.94
CA VAL A 120 -3.25 13.07 13.79
C VAL A 120 -4.43 12.26 14.30
N TRP A 121 -4.40 10.97 14.00
CA TRP A 121 -5.43 9.99 14.38
C TRP A 121 -4.79 8.88 15.22
N VAL A 122 -5.44 8.51 16.33
CA VAL A 122 -4.99 7.43 17.21
C VAL A 122 -6.14 6.50 17.55
N GLN A 123 -6.46 5.56 16.68
CA GLN A 123 -7.71 4.80 16.75
C GLN A 123 -7.87 3.95 18.03
N GLY A 124 -9.12 3.75 18.41
CA GLY A 124 -9.54 2.90 19.54
C GLY A 124 -11.07 2.86 19.60
N GLU A 125 -11.64 1.67 19.72
CA GLU A 125 -13.09 1.44 19.71
C GLU A 125 -13.51 0.48 20.83
N SER A 126 -12.74 -0.60 21.03
CA SER A 126 -12.89 -1.52 22.17
C SER A 126 -12.34 -0.94 23.47
N VAL A 127 -12.82 -1.43 24.62
CA VAL A 127 -12.32 -1.03 25.96
C VAL A 127 -10.80 -1.13 26.05
N GLU A 128 -10.21 -2.21 25.54
CA GLU A 128 -8.76 -2.41 25.56
C GLU A 128 -8.02 -1.44 24.63
N SER A 129 -8.48 -1.27 23.39
CA SER A 129 -7.85 -0.34 22.44
C SER A 129 -8.00 1.12 22.89
N MET A 130 -9.10 1.47 23.56
CA MET A 130 -9.30 2.79 24.16
C MET A 130 -8.32 3.07 25.31
N LYS A 131 -7.97 2.06 26.11
CA LYS A 131 -6.90 2.20 27.13
C LYS A 131 -5.56 2.52 26.48
N ARG A 132 -5.23 1.86 25.35
CA ARG A 132 -4.00 2.12 24.59
C ARG A 132 -4.00 3.48 23.92
N ARG A 133 -5.12 3.88 23.30
CA ARG A 133 -5.32 5.23 22.77
C ARG A 133 -5.03 6.30 23.82
N LYS A 134 -5.65 6.20 25.00
CA LYS A 134 -5.45 7.16 26.10
C LYS A 134 -3.97 7.22 26.53
N GLU A 135 -3.29 6.08 26.60
CA GLU A 135 -1.87 6.02 26.93
C GLU A 135 -0.99 6.74 25.89
N ILE A 136 -1.24 6.50 24.59
CA ILE A 136 -0.51 7.13 23.49
C ILE A 136 -0.73 8.64 23.49
N ILE A 137 -1.98 9.11 23.57
CA ILE A 137 -2.31 10.54 23.62
C ILE A 137 -1.63 11.22 24.81
N ARG A 138 -1.65 10.59 25.99
CA ARG A 138 -0.95 11.11 27.18
C ARG A 138 0.55 11.23 26.93
N LYS A 139 1.18 10.25 26.29
CA LYS A 139 2.62 10.28 25.95
C LYS A 139 2.94 11.37 24.92
N ILE A 140 2.07 11.61 23.95
CA ILE A 140 2.21 12.72 22.99
C ILE A 140 2.20 14.06 23.74
N LYS A 141 1.19 14.30 24.59
CA LYS A 141 1.10 15.54 25.40
C LYS A 141 2.29 15.76 26.33
N GLN A 142 2.95 14.68 26.76
CA GLN A 142 4.16 14.73 27.59
C GLN A 142 5.46 14.88 26.79
N GLY A 143 5.40 15.00 25.46
CA GLY A 143 6.59 15.04 24.60
C GLY A 143 7.36 13.72 24.52
N LYS A 144 6.77 12.61 25.00
CA LYS A 144 7.39 11.26 24.96
C LYS A 144 7.14 10.55 23.62
N ILE A 145 6.15 10.99 22.86
CA ILE A 145 5.96 10.57 21.47
C ILE A 145 5.85 11.87 20.67
N GLU A 146 6.82 12.12 19.80
CA GLU A 146 6.77 13.24 18.86
C GLU A 146 6.00 12.80 17.62
N VAL A 147 4.90 13.51 17.33
CA VAL A 147 4.12 13.34 16.10
C VAL A 147 4.23 14.60 15.26
N LYS A 148 4.58 14.46 13.98
CA LYS A 148 4.71 15.60 13.05
C LYS A 148 3.99 15.35 11.73
N GLY A 149 3.29 16.38 11.24
CA GLY A 149 2.54 16.30 9.99
C GLY A 149 1.34 15.36 10.13
N SER A 150 1.09 14.56 9.10
CA SER A 150 -0.10 13.71 9.03
C SER A 150 0.20 12.28 9.49
N VAL A 151 -0.38 11.82 10.59
CA VAL A 151 -0.06 10.54 11.23
C VAL A 151 -1.32 9.78 11.59
N LEU A 152 -1.42 8.53 11.13
CA LEU A 152 -2.43 7.58 11.56
C LEU A 152 -1.78 6.50 12.41
N ILE A 153 -2.30 6.29 13.62
CA ILE A 153 -1.95 5.18 14.51
C ILE A 153 -3.22 4.34 14.70
N GLY A 154 -3.14 3.07 14.29
CA GLY A 154 -4.21 2.09 14.36
C GLY A 154 -4.52 1.61 15.77
N ARG A 155 -5.47 0.70 15.85
CA ARG A 155 -5.98 0.17 17.13
C ARG A 155 -4.98 -0.79 17.77
N HIS A 156 -5.06 -0.92 19.09
CA HIS A 156 -4.27 -1.87 19.89
C HIS A 156 -2.73 -1.69 19.79
N CYS A 157 -2.25 -0.58 19.23
CA CYS A 157 -0.83 -0.26 19.19
C CYS A 157 -0.27 -0.02 20.59
N LYS A 158 1.00 -0.37 20.80
CA LYS A 158 1.77 -0.05 22.01
C LYS A 158 3.04 0.69 21.60
N ILE A 159 3.19 1.93 22.06
CA ILE A 159 4.32 2.79 21.68
C ILE A 159 5.10 3.19 22.93
N GLY A 160 6.42 3.00 22.88
CA GLY A 160 7.37 3.37 23.91
C GLY A 160 7.55 4.89 24.06
N ASN A 161 8.54 5.28 24.84
CA ASN A 161 8.94 6.67 25.05
C ASN A 161 10.04 7.07 24.06
N ASN A 162 10.18 8.38 23.85
CA ASN A 162 11.14 9.02 22.95
C ASN A 162 11.02 8.51 21.50
N VAL A 163 9.80 8.21 21.06
CA VAL A 163 9.50 7.76 19.70
C VAL A 163 9.14 8.95 18.83
N ARG A 164 9.61 8.98 17.58
CA ARG A 164 9.23 9.99 16.58
C ARG A 164 8.48 9.35 15.43
N ILE A 165 7.30 9.88 15.11
CA ILE A 165 6.47 9.43 13.98
C ILE A 165 6.09 10.66 13.14
N ALA A 166 6.39 10.64 11.84
CA ALA A 166 6.05 11.76 10.97
C ALA A 166 5.54 11.30 9.60
N ASN A 167 4.44 11.89 9.12
CA ASN A 167 3.88 11.62 7.78
C ASN A 167 3.77 10.11 7.48
N SER A 168 3.29 9.34 8.45
CA SER A 168 3.35 7.88 8.42
C SER A 168 2.04 7.25 8.89
N CYS A 169 1.79 6.04 8.40
CA CYS A 169 0.69 5.19 8.87
C CYS A 169 1.27 4.03 9.67
N ILE A 170 0.75 3.81 10.88
CA ILE A 170 1.05 2.67 11.75
C ILE A 170 -0.23 1.87 11.91
N ASP A 171 -0.28 0.68 11.34
CA ASP A 171 -1.46 -0.16 11.38
C ASP A 171 -1.57 -0.96 12.69
N ASN A 172 -2.64 -1.74 12.82
CA ASN A 172 -3.12 -2.27 14.08
C ASN A 172 -2.16 -3.24 14.76
N TYR A 173 -2.30 -3.37 16.09
CA TYR A 173 -1.57 -4.33 16.92
C TYR A 173 -0.03 -4.21 16.88
N THR A 174 0.48 -3.11 16.32
CA THR A 174 1.92 -2.85 16.18
C THR A 174 2.54 -2.45 17.52
N LYS A 175 3.74 -2.96 17.79
CA LYS A 175 4.52 -2.66 19.01
C LYS A 175 5.79 -1.92 18.63
N ILE A 176 5.92 -0.69 19.10
CA ILE A 176 7.07 0.18 18.86
C ILE A 176 7.78 0.42 20.18
N SER A 177 9.03 -0.03 20.29
CA SER A 177 9.86 0.18 21.48
C SER A 177 10.42 1.60 21.57
N ASN A 178 11.13 1.90 22.66
CA ASN A 178 11.67 3.23 22.94
C ASN A 178 12.66 3.72 21.87
N GLY A 179 12.65 5.03 21.61
CA GLY A 179 13.68 5.65 20.76
C GLY A 179 13.56 5.36 19.26
N VAL A 180 12.49 4.72 18.81
CA VAL A 180 12.27 4.39 17.40
C VAL A 180 11.90 5.64 16.60
N THR A 181 12.39 5.75 15.36
CA THR A 181 12.03 6.81 14.42
C THR A 181 11.34 6.22 13.19
N ILE A 182 10.14 6.71 12.87
CA ILE A 182 9.34 6.30 11.70
C ILE A 182 8.94 7.56 10.93
N VAL A 183 9.37 7.68 9.68
CA VAL A 183 9.15 8.91 8.90
C VAL A 183 8.80 8.55 7.46
N ASN A 184 7.74 9.13 6.92
CA ASN A 184 7.31 8.90 5.53
C ASN A 184 7.07 7.42 5.19
N SER A 185 6.65 6.60 6.17
CA SER A 185 6.61 5.15 6.04
C SER A 185 5.21 4.59 6.26
N ALA A 186 4.97 3.40 5.71
CA ALA A 186 3.78 2.60 5.98
C ALA A 186 4.19 1.36 6.77
N ILE A 187 3.70 1.23 8.00
CA ILE A 187 3.94 0.09 8.88
C ILE A 187 2.63 -0.68 8.99
N MET A 188 2.59 -1.90 8.47
CA MET A 188 1.37 -2.72 8.43
C MET A 188 1.13 -3.45 9.76
N ASP A 189 0.09 -4.29 9.78
CA ASP A 189 -0.41 -4.91 11.00
C ASP A 189 0.64 -5.78 11.73
N ARG A 190 0.58 -5.75 13.06
CA ARG A 190 1.31 -6.67 13.97
C ARG A 190 2.83 -6.63 13.81
N VAL A 191 3.36 -5.49 13.39
CA VAL A 191 4.81 -5.28 13.32
C VAL A 191 5.39 -5.09 14.73
N ILE A 192 6.59 -5.60 14.94
CA ILE A 192 7.36 -5.38 16.17
C ILE A 192 8.65 -4.63 15.80
N ILE A 193 8.80 -3.40 16.30
CA ILE A 193 9.99 -2.58 16.06
C ILE A 193 10.73 -2.37 17.38
N LYS A 194 11.94 -2.93 17.49
CA LYS A 194 12.76 -2.84 18.69
C LYS A 194 13.51 -1.51 18.78
N GLU A 195 14.10 -1.27 19.96
CA GLU A 195 14.60 0.03 20.38
C GLU A 195 15.60 0.63 19.40
N LYS A 196 15.53 1.96 19.23
CA LYS A 196 16.45 2.75 18.41
C LYS A 196 16.49 2.40 16.91
N ALA A 197 15.55 1.60 16.41
CA ALA A 197 15.42 1.37 14.98
C ALA A 197 14.97 2.65 14.24
N GLU A 198 15.41 2.80 12.99
CA GLU A 198 14.98 3.87 12.10
C GLU A 198 14.33 3.27 10.84
N VAL A 199 13.09 3.67 10.54
CA VAL A 199 12.36 3.28 9.32
C VAL A 199 11.91 4.54 8.59
N LYS A 200 12.52 4.83 7.45
CA LYS A 200 12.27 6.06 6.67
C LYS A 200 11.84 5.72 5.26
N GLU A 201 10.81 6.38 4.74
CA GLU A 201 10.41 6.24 3.33
C GLU A 201 10.25 4.79 2.91
N SER A 202 9.72 3.92 3.77
CA SER A 202 9.73 2.47 3.55
C SER A 202 8.40 1.82 3.89
N ILE A 203 8.19 0.64 3.34
CA ILE A 203 6.99 -0.18 3.55
C ILE A 203 7.39 -1.41 4.35
N ILE A 204 6.78 -1.59 5.52
CA ILE A 204 6.98 -2.74 6.38
C ILE A 204 5.69 -3.57 6.40
N GLY A 205 5.76 -4.76 5.83
CA GLY A 205 4.69 -5.75 5.73
C GLY A 205 4.22 -6.26 7.08
N ARG A 206 3.17 -7.09 7.04
CA ARG A 206 2.52 -7.60 8.25
C ARG A 206 3.44 -8.57 8.99
N HIS A 207 3.28 -8.65 10.30
CA HIS A 207 4.04 -9.61 11.14
C HIS A 207 5.57 -9.47 11.09
N VAL A 208 6.10 -8.39 10.49
CA VAL A 208 7.54 -8.15 10.44
C VAL A 208 8.09 -7.86 11.84
N THR A 209 9.22 -8.46 12.16
CA THR A 209 9.99 -8.15 13.38
C THR A 209 11.31 -7.48 13.02
N ILE A 210 11.47 -6.22 13.42
CA ILE A 210 12.72 -5.47 13.29
C ILE A 210 13.45 -5.53 14.62
N LEU A 211 14.46 -6.39 14.72
CA LEU A 211 15.38 -6.41 15.86
C LEU A 211 16.33 -5.23 15.75
N SER A 212 16.63 -4.62 16.89
CA SER A 212 17.46 -3.42 17.00
C SER A 212 17.77 -3.17 18.47
N THR A 213 18.98 -2.68 18.75
CA THR A 213 19.41 -2.29 20.09
C THR A 213 20.12 -0.94 20.04
N PRO A 214 20.27 -0.22 21.16
CA PRO A 214 21.05 1.02 21.19
C PRO A 214 22.51 0.84 20.71
N LYS A 215 23.08 -0.36 20.87
CA LYS A 215 24.45 -0.68 20.40
C LYS A 215 24.50 -1.06 18.92
N LYS A 216 23.43 -1.69 18.41
CA LYS A 216 23.32 -2.13 17.01
C LYS A 216 21.97 -1.67 16.44
N PRO A 217 21.83 -0.38 16.15
CA PRO A 217 20.59 0.16 15.62
C PRO A 217 20.37 -0.34 14.19
N THR A 218 19.17 -0.84 13.90
CA THR A 218 18.77 -1.23 12.55
C THR A 218 18.19 -0.03 11.80
N LYS A 219 18.61 0.15 10.55
CA LYS A 219 18.16 1.26 9.68
C LYS A 219 17.58 0.73 8.38
N ILE A 220 16.39 1.21 8.04
CA ILE A 220 15.66 0.85 6.81
C ILE A 220 15.23 2.15 6.14
N ASP A 221 15.71 2.41 4.92
CA ASP A 221 15.41 3.64 4.20
C ASP A 221 15.32 3.51 2.67
N SER A 222 15.05 4.64 2.01
CA SER A 222 15.06 4.81 0.55
C SER A 222 14.14 3.86 -0.20
N VAL A 223 12.87 3.78 0.18
CA VAL A 223 11.86 2.92 -0.47
C VAL A 223 12.21 1.45 -0.38
N SER A 224 12.69 1.03 0.78
CA SER A 224 12.81 -0.39 1.11
C SER A 224 11.42 -1.01 1.35
N VAL A 225 11.24 -2.23 0.89
CA VAL A 225 9.99 -3.00 1.01
C VAL A 225 10.29 -4.32 1.69
N ILE A 226 9.82 -4.45 2.93
CA ILE A 226 9.96 -5.67 3.71
C ILE A 226 8.62 -6.39 3.66
N ALA A 227 8.53 -7.53 2.99
CA ALA A 227 7.27 -8.25 2.87
C ALA A 227 6.90 -8.98 4.17
N ASP A 228 5.72 -9.60 4.16
CA ASP A 228 5.10 -10.16 5.35
C ASP A 228 5.97 -11.24 6.04
N ASP A 229 5.91 -11.28 7.37
CA ASP A 229 6.55 -12.31 8.21
C ASP A 229 8.08 -12.41 8.04
N VAL A 230 8.73 -11.28 7.79
CA VAL A 230 10.20 -11.19 7.77
C VAL A 230 10.72 -10.81 9.15
N THR A 231 11.82 -11.43 9.56
CA THR A 231 12.60 -11.00 10.73
C THR A 231 13.91 -10.37 10.29
N ILE A 232 14.14 -9.10 10.66
CA ILE A 232 15.38 -8.38 10.42
C ILE A 232 16.24 -8.43 11.68
N ALA A 233 17.46 -8.93 11.57
CA ALA A 233 18.42 -8.99 12.66
C ALA A 233 18.85 -7.58 13.14
N GLU A 234 19.40 -7.50 14.35
CA GLU A 234 19.95 -6.24 14.87
C GLU A 234 21.14 -5.74 14.04
N GLY A 235 21.24 -4.42 13.86
CA GLY A 235 22.34 -3.77 13.16
C GLY A 235 22.25 -3.82 11.63
N CYS A 236 21.14 -4.30 11.06
CA CYS A 236 20.96 -4.31 9.61
C CYS A 236 20.86 -2.89 9.03
N ARG A 237 21.34 -2.72 7.80
CA ARG A 237 21.16 -1.50 7.00
C ARG A 237 20.55 -1.84 5.66
N LEU A 238 19.32 -1.40 5.43
CA LEU A 238 18.56 -1.70 4.21
C LEU A 238 18.26 -0.39 3.50
N LYS A 239 18.73 -0.24 2.26
CA LYS A 239 18.53 0.94 1.43
C LYS A 239 18.01 0.54 0.05
N ALA A 240 16.80 0.97 -0.30
CA ALA A 240 16.14 0.55 -1.54
C ALA A 240 16.13 -0.98 -1.71
N THR A 241 15.94 -1.71 -0.60
CA THR A 241 16.02 -3.17 -0.56
C THR A 241 14.63 -3.76 -0.50
N LYS A 242 14.39 -4.78 -1.32
CA LYS A 242 13.15 -5.56 -1.33
C LYS A 242 13.41 -6.93 -0.72
N ILE A 243 12.61 -7.33 0.25
CA ILE A 243 12.74 -8.64 0.91
C ILE A 243 11.41 -9.36 0.77
N TYR A 244 11.43 -10.55 0.16
CA TYR A 244 10.27 -11.41 0.02
C TYR A 244 9.83 -12.02 1.36
N PRO A 245 8.59 -12.53 1.47
CA PRO A 245 8.03 -13.02 2.73
C PRO A 245 8.82 -14.14 3.40
N HIS A 246 8.58 -14.35 4.71
CA HIS A 246 9.02 -15.52 5.48
C HIS A 246 10.55 -15.72 5.59
N GLN A 247 11.30 -14.62 5.60
CA GLN A 247 12.77 -14.67 5.65
C GLN A 247 13.34 -14.15 6.97
N TYR A 248 14.49 -14.69 7.36
CA TYR A 248 15.35 -14.09 8.37
C TYR A 248 16.54 -13.42 7.68
N VAL A 249 16.70 -12.10 7.86
CA VAL A 249 17.71 -11.32 7.13
C VAL A 249 18.69 -10.67 8.09
N ARG A 250 19.98 -10.83 7.80
CA ARG A 250 21.11 -10.23 8.51
C ARG A 250 22.11 -9.65 7.51
N GLY A 251 22.47 -8.38 7.69
CA GLY A 251 23.53 -7.73 6.91
C GLY A 251 23.18 -6.32 6.45
N GLU A 252 23.99 -5.83 5.52
CA GLU A 252 23.79 -4.54 4.86
C GLU A 252 23.47 -4.78 3.39
N PHE A 253 22.39 -4.19 2.90
CA PHE A 253 21.86 -4.42 1.56
C PHE A 253 21.45 -3.08 0.94
N ILE A 254 21.93 -2.83 -0.29
CA ILE A 254 21.67 -1.60 -1.04
C ILE A 254 21.21 -1.98 -2.45
N ASN A 255 20.03 -1.53 -2.86
CA ASN A 255 19.44 -1.81 -4.18
C ASN A 255 19.33 -3.32 -4.49
N GLN A 256 19.07 -4.16 -3.48
CA GLN A 256 18.97 -5.61 -3.64
C GLN A 256 17.54 -6.11 -3.50
N THR A 257 17.25 -7.22 -4.17
CA THR A 257 16.03 -8.01 -3.95
C THR A 257 16.42 -9.36 -3.37
N LEU A 258 16.01 -9.61 -2.13
CA LEU A 258 16.24 -10.86 -1.41
C LEU A 258 15.01 -11.76 -1.58
N MET A 259 15.18 -12.84 -2.34
CA MET A 259 14.16 -13.86 -2.57
C MET A 259 14.43 -15.07 -1.64
N PRO A 260 13.39 -15.86 -1.31
CA PRO A 260 13.59 -17.09 -0.57
C PRO A 260 14.53 -18.01 -1.36
N SER A 261 15.49 -18.60 -0.65
CA SER A 261 16.33 -19.70 -1.16
C SER A 261 15.53 -20.98 -1.31
#